data_AF-A0A067JGZ2-F1
#
_entry.id   AF-A0A067JGZ2-F1
#
_cell.length_a   1.000
_cell.length_b   1.000
_cell.length_c   1.000
_cell.angle_alpha   90.00
_cell.angle_beta   90.00
_cell.angle_gamma   90.00
#
_symmetry.space_group_name_H-M   'P 1'
#
loop_
_entity.id
_entity.type
_entity.pdbx_description
1 polymer ?
#
loop_
_entity_poly.entity_id
_entity_poly.type
_entity_poly.pdbx_seq_one_letter_code
_entity_poly.pdbx_strand_id
1 'polypeptide(L)'
;MVWGVPPYTGVLQCKWLLARGRGLHGLGSATLHRRAMYSLGRAMSGISDSISTCASINVRNLVLVLGLFASQALARPLQDETMKERHEMWMAKYGRVYKDNAEKEKRFNIFKNNVEFIESFNKYGNKLYKLDINGFADLSNEEFKASRNGYKRSSIAKSSETLSFKYENVPAVPTSMDWRNKGAVTPIKDQGQCGCCWAFSAVAAMKGITKLSTGKLISLSEQELVDCDTRTDDSCNKRKAADHAAKLTGYEDVPANSEDALLKAVANQPVSVAIDASGYYHYKLAD
;
A
#
# COMPACT_ATOMS: atom_id res chain seq x y z
N MET A 1 21.26 9.53 7.03
CA MET A 1 22.20 8.40 7.08
C MET A 1 21.39 7.13 6.91
N VAL A 2 21.81 6.35 5.92
CA VAL A 2 21.23 5.12 5.38
C VAL A 2 21.52 3.96 6.33
N TRP A 3 20.56 3.06 6.52
CA TRP A 3 20.84 1.69 6.99
C TRP A 3 19.89 0.70 6.30
N GLY A 4 20.50 -0.27 5.61
CA GLY A 4 19.85 -1.29 4.78
C GLY A 4 19.37 -2.52 5.53
N VAL A 5 18.58 -3.34 4.83
CA VAL A 5 18.13 -4.69 5.19
C VAL A 5 18.08 -5.53 3.89
N PRO A 6 18.40 -6.85 3.90
CA PRO A 6 18.73 -7.65 2.70
C PRO A 6 17.53 -7.99 1.79
N PRO A 7 17.79 -8.52 0.57
CA PRO A 7 16.82 -8.62 -0.50
C PRO A 7 16.16 -10.00 -0.53
N TYR A 8 15.12 -10.26 0.27
CA TYR A 8 14.27 -11.44 0.06
C TYR A 8 12.78 -11.14 0.29
N THR A 9 12.04 -11.34 -0.80
CA THR A 9 10.59 -11.66 -0.90
C THR A 9 9.61 -10.76 -0.15
N GLY A 10 8.85 -9.99 -0.94
CA GLY A 10 7.90 -9.01 -0.46
C GLY A 10 6.74 -9.59 0.33
N VAL A 11 6.58 -9.10 1.55
CA VAL A 11 5.32 -8.82 2.25
C VAL A 11 5.57 -7.54 3.05
N LEU A 12 5.43 -6.38 2.39
CA LEU A 12 5.51 -5.07 3.03
C LEU A 12 4.09 -4.62 3.39
N GLN A 13 3.50 -5.24 4.41
CA GLN A 13 2.38 -4.67 5.14
C GLN A 13 2.66 -4.81 6.63
N CYS A 14 2.45 -3.72 7.37
CA CYS A 14 2.94 -3.46 8.74
C CYS A 14 4.43 -3.11 8.85
N LYS A 15 4.91 -2.19 8.00
CA LYS A 15 6.08 -1.39 8.36
C LYS A 15 5.62 -0.27 9.29
N TRP A 16 6.09 -0.30 10.53
CA TRP A 16 5.96 0.77 11.51
C TRP A 16 6.53 2.06 10.93
N LEU A 17 5.68 3.07 10.72
CA LEU A 17 6.09 4.41 10.33
C LEU A 17 6.49 5.17 11.60
N LEU A 18 7.79 5.38 11.76
CA LEU A 18 8.31 6.41 12.65
C LEU A 18 8.00 7.77 12.02
N ALA A 19 7.21 8.56 12.73
CA ALA A 19 6.83 9.91 12.34
C ALA A 19 8.09 10.75 12.05
N ARG A 20 8.09 11.44 10.90
CA ARG A 20 9.09 12.46 10.58
C ARG A 20 8.37 13.79 10.48
N GLY A 21 8.43 14.57 11.55
CA GLY A 21 8.00 15.96 11.53
C GLY A 21 8.88 16.79 10.59
N ARG A 22 8.27 17.42 9.60
CA ARG A 22 8.74 18.70 9.05
C ARG A 22 7.58 19.40 8.36
N GLY A 23 7.18 20.53 8.93
CA GLY A 23 6.07 21.34 8.48
C GLY A 23 6.24 21.89 7.08
N LEU A 24 5.13 21.98 6.37
CA LEU A 24 4.96 22.82 5.20
C LEU A 24 3.71 23.65 5.43
N HIS A 25 3.92 24.94 5.70
CA HIS A 25 2.91 25.97 5.65
C HIS A 25 2.51 26.23 4.20
N GLY A 26 1.19 26.35 3.99
CA GLY A 26 0.62 27.43 3.19
C GLY A 26 0.18 27.11 1.77
N LEU A 27 -1.01 27.67 1.45
CA LEU A 27 -1.75 27.77 0.18
C LEU A 27 -2.83 26.69 0.05
N GLY A 28 -4.12 27.00 -0.06
CA GLY A 28 -4.80 28.26 -0.37
C GLY A 28 -6.11 27.87 -1.06
N SER A 29 -7.21 28.44 -0.57
CA SER A 29 -8.58 28.05 -0.90
C SER A 29 -8.94 28.09 -2.39
N ALA A 30 -9.87 27.21 -2.74
CA ALA A 30 -10.53 27.07 -4.02
C ALA A 30 -11.17 28.37 -4.54
N THR A 31 -11.11 28.57 -5.85
CA THR A 31 -12.17 29.28 -6.59
C THR A 31 -12.37 28.60 -7.94
N LEU A 32 -13.50 27.90 -8.03
CA LEU A 32 -14.07 27.23 -9.18
C LEU A 32 -14.22 28.22 -10.36
N HIS A 33 -13.45 28.06 -11.43
CA HIS A 33 -13.74 28.72 -12.71
C HIS A 33 -14.59 27.81 -13.59
N ARG A 34 -15.90 28.08 -13.54
CA ARG A 34 -16.92 27.63 -14.48
C ARG A 34 -16.78 28.50 -15.74
N ARG A 35 -16.10 28.03 -16.79
CA ARG A 35 -16.24 28.45 -18.21
C ARG A 35 -15.12 27.83 -19.07
N ALA A 36 -15.42 26.71 -19.72
CA ALA A 36 -14.80 26.30 -20.99
C ALA A 36 -15.53 25.05 -21.55
N MET A 37 -16.80 25.19 -21.89
CA MET A 37 -17.54 24.21 -22.71
C MET A 37 -18.26 24.91 -23.85
N TYR A 38 -17.52 25.71 -24.62
CA TYR A 38 -17.95 26.21 -25.94
C TYR A 38 -16.71 26.47 -26.81
N SER A 39 -16.06 25.42 -27.32
CA SER A 39 -15.29 25.51 -28.57
C SER A 39 -15.06 24.17 -29.29
N LEU A 40 -15.85 23.13 -29.00
CA LEU A 40 -15.84 21.87 -29.75
C LEU A 40 -17.00 21.78 -30.77
N GLY A 41 -17.42 22.93 -31.31
CA GLY A 41 -18.44 23.06 -32.35
C GLY A 41 -17.96 23.74 -33.63
N ARG A 42 -16.64 23.93 -33.80
CA ARG A 42 -16.07 24.57 -34.99
C ARG A 42 -14.73 23.95 -35.37
N ALA A 43 -14.74 22.63 -35.59
CA ALA A 43 -13.68 21.90 -36.30
C ALA A 43 -14.25 20.71 -37.08
N MET A 44 -15.52 20.79 -37.51
CA MET A 44 -16.18 19.82 -38.39
C MET A 44 -16.98 20.49 -39.52
N SER A 45 -16.58 21.68 -39.94
CA SER A 45 -17.19 22.41 -41.05
C SER A 45 -16.11 23.05 -41.94
N GLY A 46 -15.23 22.21 -42.46
CA GLY A 46 -14.14 22.62 -43.35
C GLY A 46 -13.47 21.47 -44.11
N ILE A 47 -14.19 20.36 -44.35
CA ILE A 47 -13.72 19.24 -45.21
C ILE A 47 -14.55 19.16 -46.51
N SER A 48 -15.36 20.17 -46.80
CA SER A 48 -16.01 20.35 -48.10
C SER A 48 -15.59 21.70 -48.63
N ASP A 49 -14.41 21.77 -49.22
CA ASP A 49 -14.00 22.71 -50.30
C ASP A 49 -12.49 22.63 -50.49
N SER A 50 -12.04 21.56 -51.16
CA SER A 50 -10.83 21.51 -52.03
C SER A 50 -10.63 20.09 -52.56
N ILE A 51 -11.61 19.58 -53.32
CA ILE A 51 -11.33 18.61 -54.38
C ILE A 51 -11.02 19.45 -55.62
N SER A 52 -9.83 20.03 -55.70
CA SER A 52 -9.17 20.44 -56.96
C SER A 52 -7.80 21.05 -56.68
N THR A 53 -6.81 20.18 -56.46
CA THR A 53 -5.41 20.32 -56.90
C THR A 53 -4.70 19.04 -56.48
N CYS A 54 -4.83 18.03 -57.33
CA CYS A 54 -4.00 16.85 -57.30
C CYS A 54 -2.59 17.28 -57.75
N ALA A 55 -1.69 17.61 -56.82
CA ALA A 55 -0.26 17.73 -57.10
C ALA A 55 0.55 17.67 -55.79
N SER A 56 1.17 16.52 -55.53
CA SER A 56 2.33 16.34 -54.64
C SER A 56 2.08 16.24 -53.12
N ILE A 57 1.20 15.33 -52.66
CA ILE A 57 1.62 14.53 -51.50
C ILE A 57 2.78 13.70 -52.01
N ASN A 58 4.00 14.20 -51.80
CA ASN A 58 5.24 13.55 -52.22
C ASN A 58 5.14 12.07 -51.82
N VAL A 59 5.27 11.12 -52.76
CA VAL A 59 5.19 9.67 -52.48
C VAL A 59 6.10 9.30 -51.30
N ARG A 60 7.20 10.05 -51.16
CA ARG A 60 8.10 10.07 -50.00
C ARG A 60 7.38 10.27 -48.65
N ASN A 61 6.49 11.25 -48.52
CA ASN A 61 5.75 11.53 -47.28
C ASN A 61 4.71 10.45 -46.95
N LEU A 62 4.03 9.88 -47.96
CA LEU A 62 3.10 8.77 -47.75
C LEU A 62 3.83 7.50 -47.29
N VAL A 63 4.98 7.20 -47.91
CA VAL A 63 5.85 6.08 -47.52
C VAL A 63 6.41 6.27 -46.11
N LEU A 64 6.79 7.50 -45.73
CA LEU A 64 7.25 7.81 -44.37
C LEU A 64 6.15 7.63 -43.31
N VAL A 65 4.93 8.09 -43.58
CA VAL A 65 3.79 7.90 -42.67
C VAL A 65 3.44 6.42 -42.51
N LEU A 66 3.35 5.67 -43.61
CA LEU A 66 3.10 4.22 -43.58
C LEU A 66 4.23 3.46 -42.87
N GLY A 67 5.49 3.85 -43.07
CA GLY A 67 6.65 3.29 -42.37
C GLY A 67 6.62 3.51 -40.85
N LEU A 68 6.21 4.71 -40.39
CA LEU A 68 6.05 5.01 -38.96
C LEU A 68 4.90 4.22 -38.31
N PHE A 69 3.78 4.01 -39.02
CA PHE A 69 2.68 3.17 -38.52
C PHE A 69 3.05 1.68 -38.47
N ALA A 70 3.71 1.16 -39.50
CA ALA A 70 4.18 -0.23 -39.53
C ALA A 70 5.21 -0.53 -38.42
N SER A 71 6.12 0.42 -38.15
CA SER A 71 7.10 0.30 -37.07
C SER A 71 6.43 0.22 -35.69
N GLN A 72 5.40 1.04 -35.45
CA GLN A 72 4.62 0.99 -34.21
C GLN A 72 3.80 -0.30 -34.08
N ALA A 73 3.26 -0.83 -35.18
CA ALA A 73 2.49 -2.06 -35.19
C ALA A 73 3.34 -3.30 -34.87
N LEU A 74 4.59 -3.35 -35.36
CA LEU A 74 5.53 -4.45 -35.08
C LEU A 74 6.16 -4.38 -33.67
N ALA A 75 6.31 -3.18 -33.11
CA ALA A 75 6.88 -3.00 -31.77
C ALA A 75 5.97 -3.52 -30.65
N ARG A 76 4.64 -3.42 -30.81
CA ARG A 76 3.67 -3.84 -29.80
C ARG A 76 3.71 -5.35 -29.50
N PRO A 77 3.64 -6.26 -30.49
CA PRO A 77 3.77 -7.70 -30.24
C PRO A 77 5.09 -8.08 -29.56
N LEU A 78 6.20 -7.46 -29.97
CA LEU A 78 7.51 -7.71 -29.36
C LEU A 78 7.51 -7.32 -27.87
N GLN A 79 6.97 -6.14 -27.54
CA GLN A 79 6.86 -5.69 -26.16
C GLN A 79 5.94 -6.61 -25.33
N ASP A 80 4.84 -7.08 -25.91
CA ASP A 80 3.94 -8.03 -25.26
C ASP A 80 4.61 -9.38 -24.98
N GLU A 81 5.39 -9.92 -25.93
CA GLU A 81 6.16 -11.14 -25.69
C GLU A 81 7.21 -10.97 -24.58
N THR A 82 7.93 -9.84 -24.56
CA THR A 82 8.87 -9.56 -23.45
C THR A 82 8.16 -9.44 -22.09
N MET A 83 6.95 -8.88 -22.04
CA MET A 83 6.17 -8.81 -20.80
C MET A 83 5.67 -10.18 -20.36
N LYS A 84 5.29 -11.06 -21.31
CA LYS A 84 4.88 -12.43 -21.00
C LYS A 84 6.03 -13.20 -20.36
N GLU A 85 7.24 -13.13 -20.91
CA GLU A 85 8.43 -13.76 -20.31
C GLU A 85 8.68 -13.24 -18.88
N ARG A 86 8.60 -11.93 -18.67
CA ARG A 86 8.72 -11.33 -17.33
C ARG A 86 7.64 -11.83 -16.36
N HIS A 87 6.41 -12.00 -16.83
CA HIS A 87 5.32 -12.56 -16.03
C HIS A 87 5.58 -14.02 -15.67
N GLU A 88 6.06 -14.85 -16.60
CA GLU A 88 6.44 -16.25 -16.31
C GLU A 88 7.56 -16.33 -15.26
N MET A 89 8.61 -15.52 -15.40
CA MET A 89 9.69 -15.45 -14.41
C MET A 89 9.19 -14.98 -13.04
N TRP A 90 8.32 -13.98 -13.01
CA TRP A 90 7.72 -13.48 -11.78
C TRP A 90 6.81 -14.53 -11.12
N MET A 91 6.00 -15.24 -11.91
CA MET A 91 5.15 -16.33 -11.39
C MET A 91 5.99 -17.45 -10.78
N ALA A 92 7.09 -17.85 -11.44
CA ALA A 92 8.01 -18.84 -10.90
C ALA A 92 8.64 -18.38 -9.57
N LYS A 93 9.06 -17.10 -9.50
CA LYS A 93 9.64 -16.50 -8.30
C LYS A 93 8.67 -16.48 -7.10
N TYR A 94 7.39 -16.23 -7.35
CA TYR A 94 6.36 -16.11 -6.30
C TYR A 94 5.45 -17.34 -6.18
N GLY A 95 5.78 -18.44 -6.85
CA GLY A 95 5.02 -19.69 -6.80
C GLY A 95 3.56 -19.54 -7.25
N ARG A 96 3.31 -18.73 -8.28
CA ARG A 96 1.95 -18.44 -8.77
C ARG A 96 1.46 -19.56 -9.69
N VAL A 97 0.27 -20.07 -9.37
CA VAL A 97 -0.48 -21.04 -10.18
C VAL A 97 -1.91 -20.54 -10.26
N TYR A 98 -2.45 -20.45 -11.48
CA TYR A 98 -3.81 -19.98 -11.71
C TYR A 98 -4.74 -21.12 -12.08
N LYS A 99 -6.04 -20.91 -11.85
CA LYS A 99 -7.09 -21.90 -12.07
C LYS A 99 -7.16 -22.37 -13.53
N ASP A 100 -7.10 -21.41 -14.45
CA ASP A 100 -7.26 -21.65 -15.89
C ASP A 100 -6.55 -20.54 -16.70
N ASN A 101 -6.54 -20.71 -18.02
CA ASN A 101 -5.89 -19.76 -18.93
C ASN A 101 -6.56 -18.38 -18.92
N ALA A 102 -7.88 -18.31 -18.69
CA ALA A 102 -8.59 -17.04 -18.64
C ALA A 102 -8.19 -16.22 -17.40
N GLU A 103 -8.06 -16.86 -16.23
CA GLU A 103 -7.52 -16.23 -15.04
C GLU A 103 -6.05 -15.84 -15.24
N LYS A 104 -5.24 -16.69 -15.86
CA LYS A 104 -3.84 -16.36 -16.19
C LYS A 104 -3.72 -15.14 -17.09
N GLU A 105 -4.57 -15.02 -18.10
CA GLU A 105 -4.62 -13.86 -19.00
C GLU A 105 -5.08 -12.59 -18.28
N LYS A 106 -6.12 -12.68 -17.44
CA LYS A 106 -6.55 -11.58 -16.57
C LYS A 106 -5.41 -11.10 -15.67
N ARG A 107 -4.70 -12.02 -15.01
CA ARG A 107 -3.59 -11.73 -14.10
C ARG A 107 -2.40 -11.14 -14.84
N PHE A 108 -2.10 -11.62 -16.05
CA PHE A 108 -1.09 -11.04 -16.93
C PHE A 108 -1.39 -9.57 -17.27
N ASN A 109 -2.65 -9.25 -17.62
CA ASN A 109 -3.03 -7.87 -17.92
C ASN A 109 -2.87 -6.94 -16.71
N ILE A 110 -3.23 -7.41 -15.51
CA ILE A 110 -3.02 -6.65 -14.26
C ILE A 110 -1.52 -6.48 -13.99
N PHE A 111 -0.75 -7.55 -14.10
CA PHE A 111 0.71 -7.54 -13.96
C PHE A 111 1.37 -6.53 -14.89
N LYS A 112 1.02 -6.56 -16.18
CA LYS A 112 1.53 -5.63 -17.19
C LYS A 112 1.26 -4.18 -16.77
N ASN A 113 0.01 -3.84 -16.45
CA ASN A 113 -0.36 -2.48 -16.03
C ASN A 113 0.40 -2.02 -14.78
N ASN A 114 0.56 -2.91 -13.79
CA ASN A 114 1.30 -2.60 -12.57
C ASN A 114 2.80 -2.41 -12.83
N VAL A 115 3.42 -3.24 -13.68
CA VAL A 115 4.84 -3.11 -14.06
C VAL A 115 5.08 -1.79 -14.79
N GLU A 116 4.24 -1.44 -15.76
CA GLU A 116 4.33 -0.17 -16.49
C GLU A 116 4.20 1.03 -15.54
N PHE A 117 3.27 0.96 -14.58
CA PHE A 117 3.11 1.99 -13.55
C PHE A 117 4.37 2.11 -12.66
N ILE A 118 4.91 0.99 -12.19
CA ILE A 118 6.12 0.93 -11.34
C ILE A 118 7.31 1.55 -12.05
N GLU A 119 7.54 1.18 -13.32
CA GLU A 119 8.66 1.67 -14.11
C GLU A 119 8.52 3.16 -14.42
N SER A 120 7.31 3.60 -14.79
CA SER A 120 6.99 5.01 -14.99
C SER A 120 7.24 5.83 -13.73
N PHE A 121 6.75 5.36 -12.57
CA PHE A 121 6.94 6.03 -11.28
C PHE A 121 8.41 6.17 -10.92
N ASN A 122 9.19 5.10 -11.09
CA ASN A 122 10.61 5.09 -10.73
C ASN A 122 11.47 5.94 -11.69
N LYS A 123 11.05 6.14 -12.93
CA LYS A 123 11.77 6.95 -13.93
C LYS A 123 11.87 8.43 -13.55
N TYR A 124 10.83 9.00 -12.93
CA TYR A 124 10.81 10.43 -12.58
C TYR A 124 11.68 10.78 -11.37
N GLY A 125 12.15 9.78 -10.59
CA GLY A 125 13.24 9.91 -9.61
C GLY A 125 13.07 10.94 -8.49
N ASN A 126 11.91 11.58 -8.36
CA ASN A 126 11.70 12.73 -7.47
C ASN A 126 11.11 12.35 -6.08
N LYS A 127 11.01 11.05 -5.79
CA LYS A 127 10.43 10.54 -4.53
C LYS A 127 11.52 9.91 -3.67
N LEU A 128 11.35 10.02 -2.35
CA LEU A 128 12.22 9.40 -1.34
C LEU A 128 12.04 7.87 -1.24
N TYR A 129 11.26 7.28 -2.14
CA TYR A 129 10.98 5.85 -2.20
C TYR A 129 10.79 5.42 -3.65
N LYS A 130 10.91 4.11 -3.87
CA LYS A 130 10.69 3.46 -5.16
C LYS A 130 9.54 2.48 -5.06
N LEU A 131 9.04 2.05 -6.20
CA LEU A 131 8.14 0.90 -6.28
C LEU A 131 8.90 -0.33 -6.80
N ASP A 132 8.46 -1.52 -6.41
CA ASP A 132 9.05 -2.79 -6.82
C ASP A 132 8.00 -3.78 -7.27
N ILE A 133 8.39 -4.66 -8.20
CA ILE A 133 7.56 -5.73 -8.73
C ILE A 133 7.57 -6.87 -7.70
N ASN A 134 6.69 -6.74 -6.71
CA ASN A 134 6.60 -7.67 -5.59
C ASN A 134 5.51 -8.74 -5.79
N GLY A 135 5.22 -9.52 -4.75
CA GLY A 135 4.25 -10.62 -4.82
C GLY A 135 2.81 -10.18 -5.07
N PHE A 136 2.50 -8.88 -5.07
CA PHE A 136 1.16 -8.36 -5.34
C PHE A 136 1.01 -7.78 -6.75
N ALA A 137 2.00 -7.99 -7.62
CA ALA A 137 2.00 -7.41 -8.97
C ALA A 137 0.82 -7.89 -9.84
N ASP A 138 0.20 -9.04 -9.54
CA ASP A 138 -0.96 -9.59 -10.25
C ASP A 138 -2.32 -9.20 -9.64
N LEU A 139 -2.35 -8.29 -8.65
CA LEU A 139 -3.58 -7.83 -7.99
C LEU A 139 -3.94 -6.40 -8.42
N SER A 140 -5.23 -6.16 -8.60
CA SER A 140 -5.74 -4.78 -8.65
C SER A 140 -5.73 -4.16 -7.25
N ASN A 141 -5.82 -2.83 -7.16
CA ASN A 141 -5.92 -2.13 -5.87
C ASN A 141 -7.17 -2.56 -5.08
N GLU A 142 -8.28 -2.81 -5.78
CA GLU A 142 -9.55 -3.25 -5.20
C GLU A 142 -9.44 -4.68 -4.66
N GLU A 143 -8.83 -5.59 -5.43
CA GLU A 143 -8.58 -6.98 -5.00
C GLU A 143 -7.63 -7.00 -3.79
N PHE A 144 -6.58 -6.17 -3.81
CA PHE A 144 -5.66 -6.02 -2.70
C PHE A 144 -6.37 -5.52 -1.44
N LYS A 145 -7.16 -4.44 -1.55
CA LYS A 145 -7.93 -3.90 -0.42
C LYS A 145 -8.90 -4.93 0.14
N ALA A 146 -9.66 -5.60 -0.73
CA ALA A 146 -10.68 -6.56 -0.30
C ALA A 146 -10.07 -7.75 0.45
N SER A 147 -8.91 -8.25 0.02
CA SER A 147 -8.28 -9.43 0.61
C SER A 147 -7.34 -9.13 1.79
N ARG A 148 -6.85 -7.89 1.92
CA ARG A 148 -5.80 -7.54 2.91
C ARG A 148 -6.18 -6.42 3.87
N ASN A 149 -7.06 -5.50 3.52
CA ASN A 149 -7.41 -4.36 4.36
C ASN A 149 -8.77 -4.58 5.05
N GLY A 150 -8.78 -5.23 6.22
CA GLY A 150 -10.01 -5.46 6.98
C GLY A 150 -10.24 -4.56 8.19
N TYR A 151 -9.40 -3.54 8.42
CA TYR A 151 -9.70 -2.55 9.46
C TYR A 151 -10.96 -1.74 9.09
N LYS A 152 -11.95 -1.74 9.98
CA LYS A 152 -13.17 -0.95 9.87
C LYS A 152 -13.21 0.02 11.04
N ARG A 153 -13.08 1.32 10.75
CA ARG A 153 -13.22 2.35 11.78
C ARG A 153 -14.65 2.31 12.32
N SER A 154 -14.80 2.19 13.64
CA SER A 154 -16.10 2.33 14.28
C SER A 154 -16.63 3.75 14.03
N SER A 155 -17.88 3.85 13.56
CA SER A 155 -18.59 5.12 13.35
C SER A 155 -19.14 5.71 14.63
N ILE A 156 -19.05 4.99 15.76
CA ILE A 156 -19.50 5.46 17.05
C ILE A 156 -18.43 6.42 17.59
N ALA A 157 -18.73 7.72 17.56
CA ALA A 157 -18.01 8.70 18.34
C ALA A 157 -18.12 8.29 19.81
N LYS A 158 -17.07 7.71 20.37
CA LYS A 158 -16.98 7.59 21.83
C LYS A 158 -16.99 9.01 22.36
N SER A 159 -18.01 9.33 23.16
CA SER A 159 -18.05 10.56 23.93
C SER A 159 -16.71 10.68 24.65
N SER A 160 -16.01 11.77 24.38
CA SER A 160 -14.78 12.15 25.06
C SER A 160 -15.09 12.38 26.54
N GLU A 161 -15.17 11.30 27.32
CA GLU A 161 -14.81 11.40 28.72
C GLU A 161 -13.36 11.83 28.75
N THR A 162 -13.10 12.94 29.44
CA THR A 162 -11.81 13.59 29.58
C THR A 162 -10.85 12.71 30.39
N LEU A 163 -10.53 11.53 29.89
CA LEU A 163 -9.43 10.73 30.39
C LEU A 163 -8.17 11.44 29.95
N SER A 164 -7.39 11.91 30.94
CA SER A 164 -6.08 12.49 30.69
C SER A 164 -5.22 11.45 29.97
N PHE A 165 -4.73 11.80 28.78
CA PHE A 165 -3.82 10.94 28.02
C PHE A 165 -2.60 10.59 28.88
N LYS A 166 -2.30 9.30 29.04
CA LYS A 166 -1.26 8.80 29.97
C LYS A 166 0.10 9.42 29.73
N TYR A 167 0.45 9.71 28.47
CA TYR A 167 1.76 10.24 28.10
C TYR A 167 1.75 11.77 27.88
N GLU A 168 0.69 12.49 28.26
CA GLU A 168 0.55 13.94 28.05
C GLU A 168 1.76 14.71 28.58
N ASN A 169 2.19 14.37 29.80
CA ASN A 169 3.24 15.05 30.56
C ASN A 169 4.64 14.46 30.38
N VAL A 170 4.88 13.64 29.33
CA VAL A 170 6.24 13.15 29.02
C VAL A 170 7.08 14.34 28.52
N PRO A 171 8.13 14.76 29.26
CA PRO A 171 8.79 16.05 29.03
C PRO A 171 9.80 16.01 27.88
N ALA A 172 10.39 14.84 27.61
CA ALA A 172 11.36 14.63 26.57
C ALA A 172 11.18 13.26 25.92
N VAL A 173 11.21 13.27 24.59
CA VAL A 173 11.07 12.10 23.72
C VAL A 173 12.35 11.99 22.89
N PRO A 174 12.88 10.77 22.67
CA PRO A 174 14.10 10.60 21.91
C PRO A 174 13.91 11.06 20.46
N THR A 175 14.97 11.58 19.84
CA THR A 175 14.98 12.03 18.44
C THR A 175 14.74 10.88 17.44
N SER A 176 15.00 9.65 17.85
CA SER A 176 14.69 8.43 17.12
C SER A 176 14.36 7.31 18.08
N MET A 177 13.36 6.50 17.74
CA MET A 177 13.02 5.30 18.49
C MET A 177 12.90 4.11 17.56
N ASP A 178 13.48 2.97 17.93
CA ASP A 178 13.29 1.71 17.19
C ASP A 178 13.17 0.55 18.18
N TRP A 179 11.94 0.06 18.35
CA TRP A 179 11.64 -1.05 19.26
C TRP A 179 12.26 -2.38 18.82
N ARG A 180 12.68 -2.52 17.55
CA ARG A 180 13.42 -3.71 17.07
C ARG A 180 14.77 -3.82 17.77
N ASN A 181 15.46 -2.69 17.93
CA ASN A 181 16.75 -2.62 18.65
C ASN A 181 16.60 -2.88 20.16
N LYS A 182 15.36 -2.84 20.67
CA LYS A 182 15.02 -3.19 22.06
C LYS A 182 14.51 -4.62 22.22
N GLY A 183 14.45 -5.40 21.13
CA GLY A 183 13.94 -6.77 21.14
C GLY A 183 12.44 -6.87 21.44
N ALA A 184 11.68 -5.79 21.24
CA ALA A 184 10.24 -5.69 21.49
C ALA A 184 9.39 -5.86 20.23
N VAL A 185 9.99 -6.38 19.15
CA VAL A 185 9.33 -6.61 17.86
C VAL A 185 9.70 -8.00 17.35
N THR A 186 8.70 -8.80 16.98
CA THR A 186 8.90 -10.13 16.38
C THR A 186 9.27 -10.03 14.90
N PRO A 187 9.73 -11.13 14.27
CA PRO A 187 9.81 -11.21 12.82
C PRO A 187 8.49 -10.81 12.13
N ILE A 188 8.60 -10.29 10.91
CA ILE A 188 7.47 -9.91 10.07
C ILE A 188 6.63 -11.16 9.80
N LYS A 189 5.30 -11.02 9.91
CA LYS A 189 4.34 -12.09 9.64
C LYS A 189 3.50 -11.76 8.41
N ASP A 190 3.00 -12.79 7.73
CA ASP A 190 2.06 -12.67 6.61
C ASP A 190 0.64 -13.02 7.08
N GLN A 191 -0.29 -12.09 6.89
CA GLN A 191 -1.71 -12.26 7.22
C GLN A 191 -2.48 -13.10 6.18
N GLY A 192 -1.88 -13.40 5.03
CA GLY A 192 -2.58 -14.06 3.93
C GLY A 192 -3.79 -13.27 3.43
N GLN A 193 -4.73 -13.93 2.76
CA GLN A 193 -5.92 -13.32 2.16
C GLN A 193 -7.12 -13.24 3.14
N CYS A 194 -6.87 -12.85 4.39
CA CYS A 194 -7.88 -12.87 5.45
C CYS A 194 -8.45 -11.47 5.79
N GLY A 195 -7.78 -10.39 5.39
CA GLY A 195 -8.14 -9.04 5.86
C GLY A 195 -7.91 -8.81 7.37
N CYS A 196 -7.27 -9.73 8.08
CA CYS A 196 -7.10 -9.68 9.54
C CYS A 196 -5.99 -8.74 10.03
N CYS A 197 -5.65 -7.69 9.28
CA CYS A 197 -4.58 -6.75 9.63
C CYS A 197 -4.77 -6.11 11.02
N TRP A 198 -6.02 -5.93 11.46
CA TRP A 198 -6.37 -5.43 12.78
C TRP A 198 -5.88 -6.35 13.91
N ALA A 199 -6.01 -7.68 13.74
CA ALA A 199 -5.57 -8.67 14.72
C ALA A 199 -4.03 -8.71 14.81
N PHE A 200 -3.36 -8.66 13.66
CA PHE A 200 -1.90 -8.61 13.59
C PHE A 200 -1.35 -7.33 14.24
N SER A 201 -1.99 -6.19 14.01
CA SER A 201 -1.62 -4.90 14.62
C SER A 201 -1.75 -4.96 16.15
N ALA A 202 -2.92 -5.42 16.65
CA ALA A 202 -3.18 -5.57 18.08
C ALA A 202 -2.17 -6.52 18.75
N VAL A 203 -1.97 -7.71 18.18
CA VAL A 203 -1.03 -8.70 18.73
C VAL A 203 0.41 -8.19 18.72
N ALA A 204 0.83 -7.46 17.69
CA ALA A 204 2.18 -6.87 17.65
C ALA A 204 2.39 -5.84 18.78
N ALA A 205 1.41 -4.96 19.03
CA ALA A 205 1.48 -4.03 20.15
C ALA A 205 1.48 -4.75 21.51
N MET A 206 0.65 -5.79 21.66
CA MET A 206 0.59 -6.64 22.86
C MET A 206 1.92 -7.35 23.14
N LYS A 207 2.56 -7.92 22.12
CA LYS A 207 3.88 -8.56 22.23
C LYS A 207 4.92 -7.55 22.68
N GLY A 208 4.89 -6.36 22.09
CA GLY A 208 5.76 -5.25 22.43
C GLY A 208 5.66 -4.85 23.88
N ILE A 209 4.46 -4.49 24.35
CA ILE A 209 4.27 -4.08 25.75
C ILE A 209 4.56 -5.23 26.73
N THR A 210 4.23 -6.48 26.38
CA THR A 210 4.56 -7.63 27.24
C THR A 210 6.07 -7.80 27.41
N LYS A 211 6.84 -7.61 26.33
CA LYS A 211 8.31 -7.62 26.41
C LYS A 211 8.84 -6.51 27.32
N LEU A 212 8.26 -5.32 27.26
CA LEU A 212 8.67 -4.20 28.10
C LEU A 212 8.34 -4.42 29.58
N SER A 213 7.18 -4.99 29.88
CA SER A 213 6.73 -5.22 31.25
C SER A 213 7.36 -6.44 31.92
N THR A 214 7.64 -7.51 31.15
CA THR A 214 8.07 -8.80 31.71
C THR A 214 9.50 -9.19 31.34
N GLY A 215 10.12 -8.48 30.41
CA GLY A 215 11.40 -8.85 29.82
C GLY A 215 11.34 -10.03 28.83
N LYS A 216 10.18 -10.68 28.64
CA LYS A 216 10.02 -11.86 27.78
C LYS A 216 9.23 -11.52 26.51
N LEU A 217 9.79 -11.91 25.36
CA LEU A 217 9.07 -11.81 24.09
C LEU A 217 8.29 -13.11 23.90
N ILE A 218 7.02 -13.09 24.26
CA ILE A 218 6.15 -14.26 24.16
C ILE A 218 5.50 -14.36 22.78
N SER A 219 5.25 -15.58 22.33
CA SER A 219 4.39 -15.80 21.17
C SER A 219 2.94 -15.62 21.59
N LEU A 220 2.19 -14.84 20.83
CA LEU A 220 0.74 -14.66 20.98
C LEU A 220 0.07 -14.99 19.64
N SER A 221 -1.20 -15.37 19.71
CA SER A 221 -2.00 -15.87 18.60
C SER A 221 -2.79 -14.76 17.91
N GLU A 222 -2.41 -14.40 16.69
CA GLU A 222 -3.25 -13.55 15.84
C GLU A 222 -4.60 -14.24 15.52
N GLN A 223 -4.59 -15.57 15.41
CA GLN A 223 -5.77 -16.38 15.10
C GLN A 223 -6.82 -16.36 16.21
N GLU A 224 -6.41 -16.28 17.48
CA GLU A 224 -7.35 -16.19 18.61
C GLU A 224 -8.24 -14.95 18.48
N LEU A 225 -7.66 -13.80 18.16
CA LEU A 225 -8.45 -12.59 17.91
C LEU A 225 -9.37 -12.77 16.71
N VAL A 226 -8.87 -13.31 15.60
CA VAL A 226 -9.69 -13.55 14.39
C VAL A 226 -10.90 -14.44 14.68
N ASP A 227 -10.70 -15.51 15.46
CA ASP A 227 -11.73 -16.50 15.75
C ASP A 227 -12.74 -16.04 16.82
N CYS A 228 -12.31 -15.20 17.77
CA CYS A 228 -13.06 -14.90 19.00
C CYS A 228 -13.50 -13.44 19.18
N ASP A 229 -12.94 -12.48 18.44
CA ASP A 229 -13.36 -11.05 18.49
C ASP A 229 -14.34 -10.69 17.34
N THR A 230 -14.60 -11.64 16.43
CA THR A 230 -15.63 -11.46 15.40
C THR A 230 -17.00 -11.88 15.96
N ARG A 231 -18.06 -11.16 15.57
CA ARG A 231 -19.45 -11.26 16.10
C ARG A 231 -20.15 -12.61 15.86
N THR A 232 -19.42 -13.65 15.51
CA THR A 232 -19.90 -15.00 15.23
C THR A 232 -19.11 -15.96 16.10
N ASP A 233 -19.56 -16.14 17.35
CA ASP A 233 -18.88 -16.93 18.40
C ASP A 233 -18.67 -18.42 18.05
N ASP A 234 -19.22 -18.89 16.92
CA ASP A 234 -19.13 -20.28 16.48
C ASP A 234 -17.73 -20.67 15.96
N SER A 235 -16.91 -19.71 15.52
CA SER A 235 -15.52 -19.97 15.12
C SER A 235 -14.54 -20.05 16.29
N CYS A 236 -14.91 -19.52 17.46
CA CYS A 236 -13.98 -19.39 18.58
C CYS A 236 -13.68 -20.74 19.25
N ASN A 237 -12.41 -21.15 19.23
CA ASN A 237 -11.96 -22.30 20.00
C ASN A 237 -11.81 -21.95 21.49
N LYS A 238 -12.91 -22.08 22.24
CA LYS A 238 -12.99 -21.74 23.67
C LYS A 238 -11.95 -22.43 24.55
N ARG A 239 -11.53 -23.67 24.19
CA ARG A 239 -10.49 -24.39 24.94
C ARG A 239 -9.12 -23.73 24.79
N LYS A 240 -8.78 -23.28 23.58
CA LYS A 240 -7.53 -22.55 23.32
C LYS A 240 -7.59 -21.14 23.91
N ALA A 241 -8.74 -20.46 23.80
CA ALA A 241 -8.94 -19.13 24.35
C ALA A 241 -8.88 -19.09 25.89
N ALA A 242 -9.07 -20.22 26.57
CA ALA A 242 -8.93 -20.30 28.04
C ALA A 242 -7.46 -20.43 28.53
N ASP A 243 -6.52 -20.74 27.64
CA ASP A 243 -5.09 -20.88 27.96
C ASP A 243 -4.34 -19.56 27.70
N HIS A 244 -4.31 -18.68 28.71
CA HIS A 244 -3.80 -17.32 28.55
C HIS A 244 -2.28 -17.22 28.72
N ALA A 245 -1.58 -16.82 27.64
CA ALA A 245 -0.15 -16.53 27.69
C ALA A 245 0.18 -15.12 28.24
N ALA A 246 -0.74 -14.16 28.11
CA ALA A 246 -0.63 -12.81 28.69
C ALA A 246 -2.03 -12.19 28.88
N LYS A 247 -2.09 -11.19 29.77
CA LYS A 247 -3.32 -10.44 30.06
C LYS A 247 -3.05 -8.94 29.97
N LEU A 248 -3.87 -8.23 29.19
CA LEU A 248 -3.90 -6.77 29.21
C LEU A 248 -4.79 -6.28 30.35
N THR A 249 -4.38 -5.22 31.02
CA THR A 249 -5.19 -4.55 32.05
C THR A 249 -6.12 -3.49 31.47
N GLY A 250 -5.87 -3.03 30.23
CA GLY A 250 -6.67 -2.04 29.54
C GLY A 250 -6.03 -1.60 28.22
N TYR A 251 -6.71 -0.70 27.52
CA TYR A 251 -6.21 0.01 26.35
C TYR A 251 -6.58 1.49 26.47
N GLU A 252 -5.89 2.32 25.71
CA GLU A 252 -6.09 3.76 25.68
C GLU A 252 -5.88 4.23 24.25
N ASP A 253 -6.79 5.08 23.77
CA ASP A 253 -6.68 5.68 22.45
C ASP A 253 -5.73 6.89 22.51
N VAL A 254 -4.74 6.92 21.61
CA VAL A 254 -3.93 8.13 21.41
C VAL A 254 -4.84 9.24 20.85
N PRO A 255 -4.74 10.48 21.35
CA PRO A 255 -5.48 11.61 20.80
C PRO A 255 -5.43 11.66 19.27
N ALA A 256 -6.62 11.62 18.65
CA ALA A 256 -6.74 11.57 17.20
C ALA A 256 -6.12 12.82 16.55
N ASN A 257 -5.45 12.62 15.42
CA ASN A 257 -4.81 13.69 14.63
C ASN A 257 -3.73 14.49 15.38
N SER A 258 -3.12 13.92 16.43
CA SER A 258 -1.98 14.53 17.14
C SER A 258 -0.71 13.70 16.95
N GLU A 259 0.19 14.18 16.08
CA GLU A 259 1.51 13.55 15.89
C GLU A 259 2.38 13.64 17.15
N ASP A 260 2.25 14.71 17.95
CA ASP A 260 2.98 14.86 19.22
C ASP A 260 2.55 13.78 20.24
N ALA A 261 1.24 13.58 20.40
CA ALA A 261 0.73 12.55 21.29
C ALA A 261 1.14 11.14 20.81
N LEU A 262 1.10 10.90 19.49
CA LEU A 262 1.57 9.63 18.92
C LEU A 262 3.07 9.43 19.17
N LEU A 263 3.88 10.47 19.02
CA LEU A 263 5.32 10.40 19.24
C LEU A 263 5.64 10.14 20.72
N LYS A 264 4.93 10.78 21.66
CA LYS A 264 5.00 10.49 23.10
C LYS A 264 4.61 9.05 23.43
N ALA A 265 3.55 8.52 22.80
CA ALA A 265 3.15 7.13 22.98
C ALA A 265 4.21 6.15 22.44
N VAL A 266 4.70 6.37 21.22
CA VAL A 266 5.71 5.52 20.56
C VAL A 266 7.04 5.52 21.31
N ALA A 267 7.41 6.63 21.96
CA ALA A 267 8.58 6.71 22.82
C ALA A 267 8.52 5.75 24.02
N ASN A 268 7.32 5.35 24.45
CA ASN A 268 7.10 4.53 25.65
C ASN A 268 6.70 3.09 25.34
N GLN A 269 6.04 2.81 24.20
CA GLN A 269 5.67 1.47 23.78
C GLN A 269 5.34 1.38 22.28
N PRO A 270 5.29 0.18 21.68
CA PRO A 270 4.64 -0.02 20.37
C PRO A 270 3.15 0.33 20.40
N VAL A 271 2.66 1.00 19.35
CA VAL A 271 1.30 1.56 19.25
C VAL A 271 0.60 1.09 17.97
N SER A 272 -0.53 0.40 18.07
CA SER A 272 -1.32 0.05 16.88
C SER A 272 -1.81 1.31 16.16
N VAL A 273 -1.51 1.41 14.85
CA VAL A 273 -1.93 2.54 14.00
C VAL A 273 -2.70 2.06 12.78
N ALA A 274 -3.62 2.89 12.30
CA ALA A 274 -4.36 2.66 11.05
C ALA A 274 -3.90 3.66 9.99
N ILE A 275 -3.64 3.18 8.78
CA ILE A 275 -3.23 3.98 7.62
C ILE A 275 -4.08 3.59 6.40
N ASP A 276 -4.16 4.49 5.43
CA ASP A 276 -4.61 4.11 4.09
C ASP A 276 -3.45 3.47 3.33
N ALA A 277 -3.48 2.15 3.20
CA ALA A 277 -2.48 1.39 2.46
C ALA A 277 -2.82 1.24 0.96
N SER A 278 -3.93 1.82 0.49
CA SER A 278 -4.33 1.72 -0.92
C SER A 278 -3.33 2.44 -1.83
N GLY A 279 -2.99 1.81 -2.96
CA GLY A 279 -1.98 2.33 -3.89
C GLY A 279 -0.52 2.26 -3.43
N TYR A 280 -0.23 1.87 -2.18
CA TYR A 280 1.15 1.79 -1.65
C TYR A 280 1.71 0.36 -1.58
N TYR A 281 1.01 -0.64 -2.13
CA TYR A 281 1.36 -2.05 -1.97
C TYR A 281 2.54 -2.51 -2.82
N HIS A 282 3.04 -1.66 -3.74
CA HIS A 282 4.31 -1.87 -4.46
C HIS A 282 5.51 -1.17 -3.81
N TYR A 283 5.33 -0.56 -2.63
CA TYR A 283 6.38 0.24 -1.99
C TYR A 283 7.69 -0.53 -1.75
N LYS A 284 8.81 0.17 -1.97
CA LYS A 284 10.17 -0.23 -1.61
C LYS A 284 10.95 0.98 -1.11
N LEU A 285 11.72 0.81 -0.04
CA LEU A 285 12.66 1.86 0.36
C LEU A 285 13.70 2.05 -0.75
N ALA A 286 13.98 3.31 -1.10
CA ALA A 286 15.14 3.61 -1.92
C ALA A 286 16.41 3.34 -1.11
N ASP A 287 17.36 2.63 -1.73
CA ASP A 287 18.70 2.41 -1.19
C ASP A 287 19.47 3.74 -1.03
#